data_AF-A0A8J3MKF8-F1
#
_entry.id   AF-A0A8J3MKF8-F1
#
_cell.length_a   1.000
_cell.length_b   1.000
_cell.length_c   1.000
_cell.angle_alpha   90.00
_cell.angle_beta   90.00
_cell.angle_gamma   90.00
#
_symmetry.space_group_name_H-M   'P 1'
#
loop_
_entity.id
_entity.type
_entity.pdbx_description
1 polymer ?
#
loop_
_entity_poly.entity_id
_entity_poly.type
_entity_poly.pdbx_seq_one_letter_code
_entity_poly.pdbx_strand_id
1 'polypeptide(L)' 'MQEGFVPIIRAVPGLLAYYWVDAGNGVMVSTSVFESRAGAEESNARAADWVKDNLASLLPNPPQIAAGEVVAHWMP' A
#
# COMPACT_ATOMS: atom_id res chain seq x y z
N MET A 1 8.86 -6.27 3.38
CA MET A 1 7.55 -6.10 2.70
C MET A 1 6.83 -7.43 2.47
N GLN A 2 7.40 -8.38 1.73
CA GLN A 2 6.71 -9.60 1.31
C GLN A 2 6.24 -10.51 2.47
N GLU A 3 7.04 -10.66 3.52
CA GLU A 3 6.68 -11.50 4.68
C GLU A 3 5.96 -10.72 5.80
N GLY A 4 6.11 -9.40 5.84
CA GLY A 4 5.55 -8.56 6.92
C GLY A 4 4.27 -7.84 6.52
N PHE A 5 4.35 -6.98 5.50
CA PHE A 5 3.27 -6.07 5.13
C PHE A 5 2.24 -6.70 4.18
N VAL A 6 2.71 -7.46 3.19
CA VAL A 6 1.84 -8.05 2.16
C VAL A 6 0.74 -8.93 2.77
N PRO A 7 1.00 -9.80 3.78
CA PRO A 7 -0.06 -10.58 4.42
C PRO A 7 -1.18 -9.71 5.04
N ILE A 8 -0.83 -8.55 5.59
CA ILE A 8 -1.78 -7.62 6.24
C ILE A 8 -2.75 -7.03 5.22
N ILE A 9 -2.24 -6.61 4.07
CA ILE A 9 -3.05 -6.02 2.99
C ILE A 9 -3.86 -7.11 2.28
N ARG A 10 -3.31 -8.32 2.10
CA ARG A 10 -4.06 -9.47 1.53
C ARG A 10 -5.25 -9.90 2.38
N ALA A 11 -5.25 -9.56 3.68
CA ALA A 11 -6.36 -9.84 4.57
C ALA A 11 -7.49 -8.77 4.50
N VAL A 12 -7.29 -7.68 3.76
CA VAL A 12 -8.34 -6.67 3.55
C VAL A 12 -9.28 -7.17 2.45
N PRO A 13 -10.60 -7.25 2.70
CA PRO A 13 -11.57 -7.71 1.70
C PRO A 13 -11.55 -6.86 0.41
N GLY A 14 -11.72 -7.53 -0.73
CA GLY A 14 -11.80 -6.87 -2.04
C GLY A 14 -10.47 -6.39 -2.61
N LEU A 15 -9.32 -6.89 -2.13
CA LEU A 15 -8.02 -6.61 -2.77
C LEU A 15 -7.96 -7.25 -4.16
N LEU A 16 -7.80 -6.41 -5.19
CA LEU A 16 -7.70 -6.81 -6.60
C LEU A 16 -6.26 -6.91 -7.08
N ALA A 17 -5.40 -5.98 -6.65
CA ALA A 17 -4.01 -5.96 -7.04
C ALA A 17 -3.13 -5.32 -5.96
N TYR A 18 -1.88 -5.77 -5.86
CA TYR A 18 -0.85 -5.14 -5.06
C TYR A 18 0.45 -5.10 -5.86
N TYR A 19 1.08 -3.93 -5.89
CA TYR A 19 2.37 -3.68 -6.51
C TYR A 19 3.33 -3.08 -5.49
N TRP A 20 4.58 -3.53 -5.55
CA TRP A 20 5.69 -2.92 -4.82
C TRP A 20 6.70 -2.42 -5.85
N VAL A 21 6.80 -1.10 -5.98
CA VAL A 21 7.48 -0.42 -7.08
C VAL A 21 8.70 0.30 -6.54
N ASP A 22 9.85 0.07 -7.16
CA ASP A 22 11.04 0.90 -6.99
C ASP A 22 10.90 2.15 -7.87
N ALA A 23 10.77 3.32 -7.25
CA ALA A 23 10.66 4.60 -7.93
C ALA A 23 12.03 5.27 -8.14
N GLY A 24 13.12 4.59 -7.79
CA GLY A 24 14.48 5.10 -7.84
C GLY A 24 14.85 5.97 -6.64
N ASN A 25 16.15 6.28 -6.51
CA ASN A 25 16.69 7.15 -5.46
C ASN A 25 16.30 6.73 -4.02
N GLY A 26 16.14 5.43 -3.78
CA GLY A 26 15.75 4.88 -2.49
C GLY A 26 14.27 5.07 -2.13
N VAL A 27 13.44 5.54 -3.07
CA VAL A 27 11.99 5.68 -2.89
C VAL A 27 11.29 4.41 -3.33
N MET A 28 10.47 3.85 -2.45
CA MET A 28 9.61 2.71 -2.75
C MET A 28 8.14 3.09 -2.63
N VAL A 29 7.31 2.58 -3.54
CA VAL A 29 5.87 2.84 -3.59
C VAL A 29 5.11 1.52 -3.53
N SER A 30 4.21 1.41 -2.57
CA SER A 30 3.17 0.38 -2.61
C SER A 30 1.93 0.92 -3.29
N THR A 31 1.38 0.16 -4.24
CA THR A 31 0.10 0.47 -4.88
C THR A 31 -0.84 -0.71 -4.67
N SER A 32 -2.00 -0.46 -4.06
CA SER A 32 -3.04 -1.47 -3.86
C SER A 32 -4.33 -1.01 -4.52
N VAL A 33 -5.00 -1.91 -5.23
CA VAL A 33 -6.29 -1.67 -5.89
C VAL A 33 -7.35 -2.51 -5.18
N PHE A 34 -8.47 -1.88 -4.84
CA PHE A 34 -9.59 -2.53 -4.15
C PHE A 34 -10.90 -2.36 -4.90
N GLU A 35 -11.83 -3.29 -4.72
CA GLU A 35 -13.20 -3.22 -5.24
C GLU A 35 -13.98 -2.00 -4.72
N SER A 36 -13.64 -1.52 -3.52
CA SER A 36 -14.35 -0.41 -2.87
C SER A 36 -13.39 0.59 -2.24
N ARG A 37 -13.87 1.83 -2.11
CA ARG A 37 -13.18 2.88 -1.35
C ARG A 37 -12.93 2.46 0.11
N ALA A 38 -13.89 1.80 0.74
CA ALA A 38 -13.76 1.33 2.12
C ALA A 38 -12.58 0.36 2.29
N GLY A 39 -12.38 -0.57 1.35
CA GLY A 39 -11.22 -1.47 1.36
C GLY A 39 -9.89 -0.72 1.19
N ALA A 40 -9.85 0.29 0.31
CA ALA A 40 -8.66 1.14 0.15
C ALA A 40 -8.35 1.96 1.42
N GLU A 41 -9.37 2.50 2.08
CA GLU A 41 -9.22 3.24 3.34
C GLU A 41 -8.77 2.34 4.49
N GLU A 42 -9.32 1.13 4.61
CA GLU A 42 -8.87 0.14 5.59
C GLU A 42 -7.41 -0.26 5.36
N SER A 43 -7.03 -0.50 4.10
CA SER A 43 -5.65 -0.77 3.71
C SER A 43 -4.71 0.37 4.12
N ASN A 44 -5.10 1.62 3.90
CA ASN A 44 -4.30 2.79 4.30
C ASN A 44 -4.09 2.86 5.82
N ALA A 45 -5.14 2.58 6.61
CA ALA A 45 -5.04 2.55 8.06
C ALA A 45 -4.06 1.45 8.53
N ARG A 46 -4.23 0.22 8.03
CA ARG A 46 -3.33 -0.90 8.37
C ARG A 46 -1.89 -0.67 7.93
N ALA A 47 -1.69 0.01 6.80
CA ALA A 47 -0.36 0.40 6.33
C ALA A 47 0.30 1.43 7.23
N ALA A 48 -0.45 2.45 7.67
CA ALA A 48 0.06 3.45 8.59
C ALA A 48 0.51 2.82 9.91
N ASP A 49 -0.31 1.93 10.48
CA ASP A 49 0.03 1.21 11.71
C ASP A 49 1.27 0.33 11.53
N TRP A 50 1.33 -0.46 10.45
CA TRP A 50 2.47 -1.32 10.19
C TRP A 50 3.76 -0.51 10.00
N VAL A 51 3.72 0.59 9.26
CA VAL A 51 4.88 1.48 9.07
C VAL A 51 5.35 2.06 10.41
N LYS A 52 4.41 2.53 11.23
CA LYS A 52 4.72 3.07 12.56
C LYS A 52 5.43 2.04 13.43
N ASP A 53 4.97 0.80 13.42
CA ASP A 53 5.50 -0.24 14.31
C ASP A 53 6.80 -0.88 13.79
N ASN A 54 7.01 -0.91 12.46
CA ASN A 54 8.08 -1.71 11.86
C ASN A 54 9.16 -0.88 11.17
N LEU A 55 8.85 0.32 10.69
CA LEU A 55 9.74 1.12 9.84
C LEU A 55 10.01 2.53 10.37
N ALA A 56 9.38 2.95 11.48
CA ALA A 56 9.51 4.31 11.98
C ALA A 56 10.96 4.76 12.23
N SER A 57 11.85 3.87 12.64
CA SER A 57 13.28 4.19 12.86
C SER A 57 14.10 4.29 11.56
N LEU A 58 13.56 3.79 10.44
CA LEU A 58 14.22 3.72 9.14
C LEU A 58 13.76 4.83 8.19
N LEU A 59 12.62 5.46 8.49
CA LEU A 59 12.02 6.46 7.63
C LEU A 59 12.37 7.88 8.10
N PRO A 60 13.08 8.68 7.28
CA PRO A 60 13.41 10.05 7.65
C PRO A 60 12.17 10.96 7.69
N ASN A 61 11.09 10.56 7.01
CA ASN A 61 9.82 11.27 6.94
C ASN A 61 8.65 10.28 7.00
N PRO A 62 7.46 10.70 7.46
CA PRO A 62 6.25 9.89 7.37
C PRO A 62 5.94 9.47 5.92
N PRO A 63 5.33 8.30 5.71
CA PRO A 63 4.89 7.88 4.37
C PRO A 63 3.83 8.86 3.83
N GLN A 64 3.91 9.16 2.53
CA GLN A 64 2.87 9.88 1.82
C GLN A 64 1.82 8.88 1.32
N ILE A 65 0.54 9.17 1.58
CA ILE A 65 -0.59 8.34 1.17
C ILE A 65 -1.44 9.14 0.18
N ALA A 66 -1.74 8.53 -0.96
CA ALA A 66 -2.68 9.05 -1.96
C ALA A 66 -3.66 7.96 -2.36
N ALA A 67 -4.91 8.34 -2.63
CA ALA A 67 -5.98 7.43 -3.05
C ALA A 67 -6.86 8.10 -4.12
N GLY A 68 -7.41 7.29 -5.03
CA GLY A 68 -8.26 7.74 -6.12
C GLY A 68 -8.88 6.57 -6.87
N GLU A 69 -9.79 6.87 -7.79
CA GLU A 69 -10.46 5.86 -8.61
C GLU A 69 -9.59 5.45 -9.81
N VAL A 70 -9.55 4.15 -10.10
CA VAL A 70 -8.89 3.64 -11.30
C VAL A 70 -9.82 3.91 -12.49
N VAL A 71 -9.49 4.92 -13.29
CA VAL A 71 -10.28 5.33 -14.47
C VAL A 71 -9.84 4.66 -15.77
N ALA A 72 -8.65 4.07 -15.79
CA ALA A 72 -8.12 3.27 -16.89
C ALA A 72 -7.11 2.27 -16.34
N HIS A 73 -7.13 1.04 -16.85
CA HIS A 73 -6.09 0.06 -16.62
C HIS A 73 -5.95 -0.83 -17.85
N TRP A 74 -4.74 -1.32 -18.09
CA TRP A 74 -4.48 -2.34 -19.10
C TRP A 74 -3.51 -3.35 -18.50
N MET A 75 -3.86 -4.62 -18.59
CA MET A 75 -3.00 -5.74 -18.28
C MET A 75 -3.00 -6.63 -19.53
N PRO A 76 -1.83 -6.98 -20.09
CA PRO A 76 -1.73 -7.88 -21.23
C PRO A 76 -2.21 -9.30 -20.90
#